data_AF-A0A3M1F463-F1
#
_entry.id   AF-A0A3M1F463-F1
#
_cell.length_a   1.000
_cell.length_b   1.000
_cell.length_c   1.000
_cell.angle_alpha   90.00
_cell.angle_beta   90.00
_cell.angle_gamma   90.00
#
_symmetry.space_group_name_H-M   'P 1'
#
loop_
_entity.id
_entity.type
_entity.pdbx_description
1 polymer ?
#
loop_
_entity_poly.entity_id
_entity_poly.type
_entity_poly.pdbx_seq_one_letter_code
_entity_poly.pdbx_strand_id
1 'polypeptide(L)' 'MPHIVHLSTVHGPFDTRIFQKECRTLAAAGYRVTFLVPHDRRETAG' A
#
# COMPACT_ATOMS: atom_id res chain seq x y z
N MET A 1 17.69 6.39 -4.50
CA MET A 1 16.59 5.42 -4.70
C MET A 1 15.29 6.15 -4.98
N PRO A 2 14.44 5.64 -5.88
CA PRO A 2 13.09 6.16 -6.08
C PRO A 2 12.21 5.88 -4.86
N HIS A 3 11.21 6.74 -4.65
CA HIS A 3 10.10 6.49 -3.72
C HIS A 3 8.93 5.91 -4.51
N ILE A 4 8.47 4.72 -4.12
CA ILE A 4 7.38 4.01 -4.77
C ILE A 4 6.10 4.19 -3.96
N VAL A 5 5.04 4.63 -4.62
CA VAL A 5 3.69 4.68 -4.05
C VAL A 5 2.83 3.63 -4.75
N HIS A 6 2.40 2.62 -4.01
CA HIS A 6 1.42 1.66 -4.48
C HIS A 6 0.03 2.13 -4.06
N LEU A 7 -0.86 2.37 -5.02
CA LEU A 7 -2.25 2.73 -4.79
C LEU A 7 -3.14 1.52 -5.08
N SER A 8 -4.00 1.15 -4.12
CA SER A 8 -5.09 0.23 -4.36
C SER A 8 -6.42 0.88 -3.98
N THR A 9 -7.45 0.66 -4.79
CA THR A 9 -8.80 1.19 -4.57
C THR A 9 -9.84 0.12 -4.24
N VAL A 10 -9.51 -1.16 -4.49
CA VAL A 10 -10.42 -2.30 -4.32
C VAL A 10 -9.96 -3.23 -3.20
N HIS A 11 -8.64 -3.42 -3.07
CA HIS A 11 -8.10 -4.35 -2.09
C HIS A 11 -7.77 -3.65 -0.78
N GLY A 12 -8.03 -4.33 0.34
CA GLY A 12 -7.76 -3.80 1.68
C GLY A 12 -6.26 -3.81 2.05
N PRO A 13 -5.91 -3.26 3.22
CA PRO A 13 -4.52 -3.02 3.63
C PRO A 13 -3.67 -4.28 3.80
N PHE A 14 -4.28 -5.45 3.91
CA PHE A 14 -3.58 -6.72 4.14
C PHE A 14 -3.74 -7.74 3.00
N ASP A 15 -4.10 -7.29 1.79
CA ASP A 15 -4.16 -8.19 0.63
C ASP A 15 -2.81 -8.91 0.43
N THR A 16 -2.87 -10.24 0.39
CA THR A 16 -1.69 -11.12 0.29
C THR A 16 -0.87 -10.86 -0.97
N ARG A 17 -1.49 -10.42 -2.06
CA ARG A 17 -0.77 -10.16 -3.31
C ARG A 17 -0.07 -8.81 -3.22
N ILE A 18 -0.78 -7.76 -2.83
CA ILE A 18 -0.23 -6.39 -2.89
C ILE A 18 0.65 -6.07 -1.67
N PHE A 19 0.15 -6.26 -0.46
CA PHE A 19 0.93 -5.90 0.72
C PHE A 19 2.08 -6.89 0.95
N GLN A 20 1.77 -8.19 1.00
CA GLN A 20 2.74 -9.20 1.41
C GLN A 20 3.76 -9.53 0.31
N LYS A 21 3.35 -9.66 -0.96
CA LYS A 21 4.27 -10.06 -2.04
C LYS A 21 4.89 -8.87 -2.77
N GLU A 22 4.16 -7.78 -3.01
CA GLU A 22 4.71 -6.64 -3.75
C GLU A 22 5.38 -5.62 -2.81
N CYS A 23 4.61 -4.93 -1.96
CA CYS A 23 5.10 -3.82 -1.14
C CYS A 23 6.22 -4.24 -0.17
N ARG A 24 6.07 -5.38 0.52
CA ARG A 24 7.11 -5.88 1.43
C ARG A 24 8.37 -6.31 0.71
N THR A 25 8.27 -6.88 -0.49
CA THR A 25 9.45 -7.28 -1.29
C THR A 25 10.22 -6.04 -1.76
N LEU A 26 9.53 -5.01 -2.24
CA LEU A 26 10.15 -3.73 -2.60
C LEU A 26 10.82 -3.05 -1.39
N ALA A 27 10.15 -3.06 -0.23
CA ALA A 27 10.75 -2.54 1.00
C ALA A 27 12.01 -3.34 1.42
N ALA A 28 11.97 -4.68 1.31
CA ALA A 28 13.11 -5.54 1.59
C ALA A 28 14.28 -5.32 0.63
N ALA A 29 14.01 -4.91 -0.61
CA ALA A 29 15.02 -4.51 -1.59
C ALA A 29 15.58 -3.08 -1.34
N GLY A 30 15.15 -2.39 -0.28
CA GLY A 30 15.68 -1.09 0.13
C GLY A 30 15.00 0.12 -0.51
N TYR A 31 13.86 -0.07 -1.19
CA TYR A 31 13.07 1.06 -1.69
C TYR A 31 12.28 1.71 -0.55
N ARG A 32 12.13 3.03 -0.60
CA ARG A 32 11.10 3.71 0.20
C ARG A 32 9.75 3.38 -0.45
N VAL A 33 8.85 2.74 0.30
CA VAL A 33 7.53 2.32 -0.18
C VAL A 33 6.44 2.97 0.67
N THR A 34 5.44 3.54 0.01
CA THR A 34 4.18 3.97 0.63
C THR A 34 3.05 3.17 0.01
N PHE A 35 2.19 2.57 0.83
CA PHE A 35 1.02 1.85 0.37
C PHE A 35 -0.23 2.65 0.72
N LEU A 36 -0.88 3.24 -0.28
CA LEU A 36 -2.13 3.98 -0.15
C LEU A 36 -3.30 3.06 -0.49
N VAL A 37 -4.20 2.89 0.46
CA VAL A 37 -5.23 1.85 0.41
C VAL A 37 -6.47 2.32 1.18
N PRO A 38 -7.69 1.99 0.74
CA PRO A 38 -8.89 2.28 1.52
C PRO A 38 -8.84 1.55 2.87
N HIS A 39 -9.44 2.19 3.86
CA HIS A 39 -9.80 1.55 5.13
C HIS A 39 -11.33 1.45 5.21
N ASP A 40 -11.82 0.54 6.06
CA ASP A 40 -13.23 0.15 6.07
C ASP A 40 -14.18 1.23 6.61
N ARG A 41 -13.63 2.32 7.15
CA ARG A 41 -14.42 3.42 7.71
C ARG A 41 -14.57 4.52 6.66
N ARG A 42 -15.81 4.90 6.40
CA ARG A 42 -16.10 6.09 5.60
C ARG A 42 -15.78 7.33 6.42
N GLU A 43 -14.98 8.23 5.84
CA GLU A 43 -14.71 9.55 6.43
C GLU A 43 -15.43 10.64 5.63
N THR A 44 -15.71 11.76 6.30
CA THR A 44 -16.27 12.97 5.69
C THR A 44 -15.28 14.11 5.89
N ALA A 45 -14.94 14.82 4.82
CA ALA A 45 -14.25 16.10 4.95
C ALA A 45 -15.27 17.14 5.46
N GLY A 46 -15.00 17.72 6.63
CA GLY A 46 -15.78 18.81 7.20
C GLY A 46 -15.47 20.15 6.54
#